data_AF-A0A2T4A511-F1
#
_entry.id   AF-A0A2T4A511-F1
#
_cell.length_a   1.000
_cell.length_b   1.000
_cell.length_c   1.000
_cell.angle_alpha   90.00
_cell.angle_beta   90.00
_cell.angle_gamma   90.00
#
_symmetry.space_group_name_H-M   'P 1'
#
loop_
_entity.id
_entity.type
_entity.pdbx_description
1 polymer ?
#
loop_
_entity_poly.entity_id
_entity_poly.type
_entity_poly.pdbx_seq_one_letter_code
_entity_poly.pdbx_strand_id
1 'polypeptide(L)'
;MHLPLRLSVDIFMLALGAALSYWIGAKNGQVIHQALAIGAVVFVRLWERRKQQRTEQKEERREKRRRRRLQRDERERPEAERRANEEKRRAQEERQRVEKDHGHHEGSGAVHA
;
A
#
# COMPACT_ATOMS: atom_id res chain seq x y z
N MET A 1 1.16 -50.06 37.93
CA MET A 1 1.87 -50.26 36.64
C MET A 1 2.30 -48.88 36.15
N HIS A 2 3.60 -48.62 35.99
CA HIS A 2 4.11 -47.35 35.46
C HIS A 2 4.41 -47.52 33.96
N LEU A 3 3.64 -46.87 33.09
CA LEU A 3 3.92 -46.82 31.66
C LEU A 3 4.81 -45.61 31.35
N PRO A 4 5.97 -45.79 30.71
CA PRO A 4 6.82 -44.68 30.29
C PRO A 4 6.14 -43.92 29.15
N LEU A 5 5.63 -42.72 29.48
CA LEU A 5 4.97 -41.81 28.54
C LEU A 5 5.97 -40.81 27.96
N ARG A 6 5.83 -40.52 26.68
CA ARG A 6 6.54 -39.48 25.94
C ARG A 6 5.54 -38.51 25.33
N LEU A 7 5.66 -37.24 25.70
CA LEU A 7 4.91 -36.14 25.10
C LEU A 7 5.77 -35.49 24.00
N SER A 8 5.21 -35.35 22.81
CA SER A 8 5.79 -34.59 21.70
C SER A 8 4.90 -33.38 21.43
N VAL A 9 5.50 -32.20 21.28
CA VAL A 9 4.78 -30.94 21.06
C VAL A 9 5.34 -30.24 19.84
N ASP A 10 4.47 -29.95 18.88
CA ASP A 10 4.79 -29.22 17.66
C ASP A 10 4.21 -27.80 17.74
N ILE A 11 5.08 -26.79 17.68
CA ILE A 11 4.70 -25.38 17.80
C ILE A 11 4.71 -24.74 16.42
N PHE A 12 3.53 -24.33 15.95
CA PHE A 12 3.35 -23.56 14.73
C PHE A 12 2.97 -22.12 15.05
N MET A 13 3.05 -21.23 14.06
CA MET A 13 2.69 -19.82 14.24
C MET A 13 1.26 -19.58 14.75
N LEU A 14 0.34 -20.52 14.50
CA LEU A 14 -1.09 -20.38 14.83
C LEU A 14 -1.70 -21.67 15.37
N ALA A 15 -0.89 -22.69 15.60
CA ALA A 15 -1.37 -23.96 16.09
C ALA A 15 -0.34 -24.59 17.01
N LEU A 16 -0.82 -25.40 17.94
CA LEU A 16 0.01 -26.23 18.80
C LEU A 16 -0.51 -27.65 18.70
N GLY A 17 0.32 -28.54 18.16
CA GLY A 17 0.07 -29.98 18.13
C GLY A 17 0.70 -30.64 19.36
N ALA A 18 0.02 -31.61 19.94
CA ALA A 18 0.54 -32.42 21.03
C ALA A 18 0.19 -33.89 20.80
N ALA A 19 1.18 -34.77 20.95
CA ALA A 19 1.00 -36.20 20.85
C ALA A 19 1.59 -36.88 22.08
N LEU A 20 0.78 -37.67 22.77
CA LEU A 20 1.18 -38.49 23.90
C LEU A 20 1.33 -39.93 23.41
N SER A 21 2.51 -40.51 23.63
CA SER A 21 2.84 -41.86 23.19
C SER A 21 3.48 -42.64 24.34
N TYR A 22 3.46 -43.96 24.26
CA TYR A 22 4.17 -44.81 25.22
C TYR A 22 4.96 -45.88 24.48
N TRP A 23 5.98 -46.41 25.14
CA TRP A 23 6.81 -47.46 24.59
C TRP A 23 6.18 -48.83 24.86
N ILE A 24 5.96 -49.62 23.80
CA ILE A 24 5.42 -50.99 23.89
C ILE A 24 6.52 -52.05 23.89
N GLY A 25 7.59 -51.83 23.12
CA GLY A 25 8.68 -52.79 22.98
C GLY A 25 9.56 -52.48 21.76
N ALA A 26 10.47 -53.39 21.44
CA ALA A 26 11.27 -53.31 20.23
C ALA A 26 11.02 -54.55 19.37
N LYS A 27 10.77 -54.34 18.07
CA LYS A 27 10.67 -55.43 17.09
C LYS A 27 11.69 -55.15 16.00
N ASN A 28 12.56 -56.13 15.70
CA ASN A 28 13.60 -56.01 14.68
C ASN A 28 14.53 -54.78 14.87
N GLY A 29 14.89 -54.47 16.13
CA GLY A 29 15.76 -53.33 16.44
C GLY A 29 15.09 -51.94 16.36
N GLN A 30 13.82 -51.86 15.97
CA GLN A 30 13.04 -50.62 16.01
C GLN A 30 12.20 -50.54 17.27
N VAL A 31 12.30 -49.40 17.96
CA VAL A 31 11.48 -49.04 19.13
C VAL A 31 10.07 -48.71 18.63
N ILE A 32 9.07 -49.44 19.12
CA ILE A 32 7.66 -49.23 18.76
C ILE A 32 7.02 -48.32 19.80
N HIS A 33 6.61 -47.14 19.37
CA HIS A 33 5.79 -46.22 20.14
C HIS A 33 4.33 -46.33 19.69
N GLN A 34 3.39 -46.45 20.62
CA GLN A 34 1.97 -46.32 20.31
C GLN A 34 1.45 -44.98 20.84
N ALA A 35 0.69 -44.28 20.00
CA ALA A 35 0.01 -43.07 20.37
C ALA A 35 -1.17 -43.38 21.30
N LEU A 36 -1.21 -42.72 22.44
CA LEU A 36 -2.30 -42.78 23.41
C LEU A 36 -3.33 -41.66 23.15
N ALA A 37 -2.85 -40.46 22.81
CA ALA A 37 -3.68 -39.32 22.48
C ALA A 37 -2.96 -38.39 21.50
N ILE A 38 -3.70 -37.78 20.58
CA ILE A 38 -3.22 -36.75 19.66
C ILE A 38 -4.22 -35.60 19.71
N GLY A 39 -3.74 -34.39 19.95
CA GLY A 39 -4.56 -33.19 20.03
C GLY A 39 -3.89 -32.02 19.31
N ALA A 40 -4.71 -31.10 18.80
CA ALA A 40 -4.24 -29.86 18.22
C ALA A 40 -5.11 -28.69 18.69
N VAL A 41 -4.46 -27.57 19.01
CA VAL A 41 -5.13 -26.32 19.38
C VAL A 41 -4.80 -25.28 18.32
N VAL A 42 -5.84 -24.65 17.75
CA VAL A 42 -5.68 -23.59 16.74
C VAL A 42 -5.99 -22.23 17.37
N PHE A 43 -5.06 -21.30 17.28
CA PHE A 43 -5.17 -19.95 17.84
C PHE A 43 -5.88 -18.99 16.86
N VAL A 44 -7.18 -19.18 16.67
CA VAL A 44 -8.01 -18.37 15.75
C VAL A 44 -7.97 -16.87 16.07
N ARG A 45 -7.96 -16.51 17.35
CA ARG A 45 -7.89 -15.11 17.80
C ARG A 45 -6.59 -14.42 17.40
N LEU A 46 -5.48 -15.17 17.35
CA LEU A 46 -4.18 -14.66 16.92
C LEU A 46 -4.17 -14.41 15.40
N TRP A 47 -4.84 -15.28 14.64
CA TRP A 47 -5.04 -15.12 13.20
C TRP A 47 -5.84 -13.86 12.86
N GLU A 48 -6.97 -13.64 13.54
CA GLU A 48 -7.81 -12.46 13.34
C GLU A 48 -7.05 -11.16 13.63
N ARG A 49 -6.31 -11.12 14.75
CA ARG A 49 -5.50 -9.95 15.10
C ARG A 49 -4.43 -9.67 14.04
N ARG A 50 -3.80 -10.71 13.49
CA ARG A 50 -2.80 -10.56 12.43
C ARG A 50 -3.42 -10.10 11.11
N LYS A 51 -4.66 -10.52 10.83
CA LYS A 51 -5.43 -10.04 9.68
C LYS A 51 -5.76 -8.55 9.82
N GLN A 52 -6.21 -8.11 11.00
CA GLN A 52 -6.49 -6.70 11.29
C GLN A 52 -5.24 -5.83 11.15
N GLN A 53 -4.11 -6.23 11.74
CA GLN A 53 -2.84 -5.49 11.63
C GLN A 53 -2.38 -5.31 10.17
N ARG A 54 -2.58 -6.32 9.31
CA ARG A 54 -2.24 -6.21 7.88
C ARG A 54 -3.14 -5.22 7.15
N THR A 55 -4.41 -5.12 7.54
CA THR A 55 -5.35 -4.15 6.99
C THR A 55 -4.97 -2.73 7.40
N GLU A 56 -4.70 -2.51 8.68
CA GLU A 56 -4.25 -1.23 9.22
C GLU A 56 -2.97 -0.75 8.52
N GLN A 57 -1.97 -1.62 8.34
CA GLN A 57 -0.75 -1.25 7.59
C GLN A 57 -1.02 -0.89 6.12
N LYS A 58 -2.00 -1.52 5.47
CA LYS A 58 -2.39 -1.18 4.09
C LYS A 58 -3.10 0.16 4.04
N GLU A 59 -3.97 0.44 5.00
CA GLU A 59 -4.66 1.73 5.12
C GLU A 59 -3.66 2.85 5.42
N GLU A 60 -2.73 2.66 6.35
CA GLU A 60 -1.68 3.63 6.66
C GLU A 60 -0.83 3.96 5.41
N ARG A 61 -0.48 2.93 4.61
CA ARG A 61 0.24 3.14 3.34
C ARG A 61 -0.59 3.90 2.31
N ARG A 62 -1.90 3.63 2.22
CA ARG A 62 -2.81 4.36 1.33
C ARG A 62 -2.94 5.82 1.76
N GLU A 63 -3.08 6.07 3.06
CA GLU A 63 -3.19 7.42 3.60
C GLU A 63 -1.90 8.22 3.41
N LYS A 64 -0.73 7.62 3.68
CA LYS A 64 0.58 8.23 3.36
C LYS A 64 0.71 8.59 1.89
N ARG A 65 0.28 7.71 0.98
CA ARG A 65 0.27 8.01 -0.48
C ARG A 65 -0.68 9.15 -0.81
N ARG A 66 -1.88 9.17 -0.24
CA ARG A 66 -2.87 10.24 -0.46
C ARG A 66 -2.33 11.60 0.01
N ARG A 67 -1.74 11.67 1.20
CA ARG A 67 -1.12 12.89 1.73
C ARG A 67 0.00 13.41 0.83
N ARG A 68 0.86 12.52 0.31
CA ARG A 68 1.93 12.91 -0.64
C ARG A 68 1.38 13.48 -1.94
N ARG A 69 0.27 12.94 -2.45
CA ARG A 69 -0.38 13.49 -3.66
C ARG A 69 -0.98 14.86 -3.39
N LEU A 70 -1.71 15.01 -2.28
CA LEU A 70 -2.29 16.31 -1.89
C LEU A 70 -1.20 17.39 -1.70
N GLN A 71 -0.08 17.07 -1.05
CA GLN A 71 1.04 18.00 -0.91
C GLN A 71 1.69 18.37 -2.25
N ARG A 72 1.67 17.45 -3.22
CA ARG A 72 2.18 17.72 -4.57
C ARG A 72 1.21 18.63 -5.33
N ASP A 73 -0.08 18.33 -5.28
CA ASP A 73 -1.13 19.14 -5.91
C ASP A 73 -1.18 20.55 -5.32
N GLU A 74 -1.01 20.71 -4.00
CA GLU A 74 -0.94 22.02 -3.33
C GLU A 74 0.29 22.84 -3.75
N ARG A 75 1.42 22.20 -4.08
CA ARG A 75 2.61 22.89 -4.60
C ARG A 75 2.49 23.21 -6.09
N GLU A 76 1.88 22.31 -6.87
CA GLU A 76 1.75 22.48 -8.32
C GLU A 76 0.63 23.46 -8.71
N ARG A 77 -0.45 23.59 -7.91
CA ARG A 77 -1.54 24.55 -8.15
C ARG A 77 -1.08 26.02 -8.30
N PRO A 78 -0.33 26.61 -7.36
CA PRO A 78 0.10 28.00 -7.49
C PRO A 78 1.09 28.22 -8.64
N GLU A 79 1.88 27.20 -9.01
CA GLU A 79 2.74 27.28 -10.19
C GLU A 79 1.95 27.21 -11.50
N ALA A 80 0.95 26.33 -11.58
CA ALA A 80 0.08 26.22 -12.74
C ALA A 80 -0.77 27.49 -12.94
N GLU A 81 -1.30 28.06 -11.85
CA GLU A 81 -2.04 29.34 -11.90
C GLU A 81 -1.14 30.52 -12.31
N ARG A 82 0.12 30.56 -11.85
CA ARG A 82 1.08 31.59 -12.29
C ARG A 82 1.37 31.48 -13.78
N ARG A 83 1.66 30.28 -14.29
CA ARG A 83 1.93 30.06 -15.72
C ARG A 83 0.72 30.45 -16.59
N ALA A 84 -0.50 30.07 -16.17
CA ALA A 84 -1.72 30.41 -16.89
C ALA A 84 -1.98 31.94 -16.91
N ASN A 85 -1.68 32.64 -15.82
CA ASN A 85 -1.81 34.10 -15.79
C ASN A 85 -0.73 34.81 -16.63
N GLU A 86 0.48 34.27 -16.68
CA GLU A 86 1.56 34.80 -17.52
C GLU A 86 1.24 34.63 -19.01
N GLU A 87 0.67 33.50 -19.41
CA GLU A 87 0.18 33.25 -20.77
C GLU A 87 -0.95 34.21 -21.18
N LYS A 88 -1.94 34.41 -20.30
CA LYS A 88 -3.03 35.37 -20.54
C LYS A 88 -2.51 36.79 -20.73
N ARG A 89 -1.49 37.18 -19.96
CA ARG A 89 -0.88 38.51 -20.07
C ARG A 89 -0.13 38.67 -21.39
N ARG A 90 0.65 37.67 -21.80
CA ARG A 90 1.34 37.67 -23.11
C ARG A 90 0.34 37.73 -24.28
N ALA A 91 -0.74 36.98 -24.21
CA ALA A 91 -1.81 37.03 -25.22
C ALA A 91 -2.51 38.40 -25.29
N GLN A 92 -2.67 39.09 -24.16
CA GLN A 92 -3.18 40.47 -24.15
C GLN A 92 -2.19 41.47 -24.75
N GLU A 93 -0.90 41.36 -24.41
CA GLU A 93 0.16 42.21 -24.98
C GLU A 93 0.29 42.02 -26.50
N GLU A 94 0.13 40.79 -27.00
CA GLU A 94 0.11 40.48 -28.43
C GLU A 94 -1.13 41.05 -29.12
N ARG A 95 -2.32 40.92 -28.53
CA ARG A 95 -3.55 41.56 -29.05
C ARG A 95 -3.43 43.08 -29.14
N GLN A 96 -2.84 43.73 -28.14
CA GLN A 96 -2.61 45.18 -28.16
C GLN A 96 -1.57 45.60 -29.21
N ARG A 97 -0.56 44.77 -29.50
CA ARG A 97 0.36 45.02 -30.61
C ARG A 97 -0.36 44.93 -31.95
N VAL A 98 -1.14 43.87 -32.17
CA VAL A 98 -1.92 43.69 -33.40
C VAL A 98 -2.91 44.85 -33.59
N GLU A 99 -3.58 45.31 -32.52
CA GLU A 99 -4.51 46.44 -32.58
C GLU A 99 -3.79 47.77 -32.90
N LYS A 100 -2.59 48.01 -32.34
CA LYS A 100 -1.75 49.16 -32.69
C LYS A 100 -1.27 49.11 -34.14
N ASP A 101 -0.83 47.93 -34.61
CA ASP A 101 -0.40 47.74 -35.99
C ASP A 101 -1.57 47.93 -36.98
N HIS A 102 -2.80 47.57 -36.58
CA HIS A 102 -3.99 47.84 -37.39
C HIS A 102 -4.36 49.33 -37.42
N GLY A 103 -4.26 50.04 -36.28
CA GLY A 103 -4.48 51.49 -36.22
C GLY A 103 -3.48 52.31 -37.05
N HIS A 104 -2.28 51.80 -37.30
CA HIS A 104 -1.31 52.43 -38.20
C HIS A 104 -1.61 52.21 -39.69
N HIS A 105 -2.40 51.20 -40.05
CA HIS A 105 -2.79 50.93 -41.43
C HIS A 105 -4.03 51.72 -41.90
N GLU A 106 -4.91 52.14 -40.99
CA GLU A 106 -6.06 52.98 -41.36
C GLU A 106 -5.70 54.45 -41.63
N GLY A 107 -4.49 54.90 -41.24
CA GLY A 107 -4.00 56.26 -41.46
C GLY A 107 -3.19 56.50 -42.74
N SER A 108 -2.93 55.47 -43.56
CA SER A 108 -2.10 55.57 -44.77
C SER A 108 -2.84 55.09 -46.03
N GLY A 109 -4.13 55.44 -46.12
CA GLY A 109 -5.00 55.20 -47.27
C GLY A 109 -5.42 56.48 -48.00
N ALA A 110 -4.77 57.61 -47.76
CA ALA A 110 -4.95 58.83 -48.53
C ALA A 110 -3.57 59.34 -48.93
N VAL A 111 -3.12 58.96 -50.12
CA VAL A 111 -2.44 59.79 -51.15
C VAL A 111 -1.83 58.81 -52.17
N HIS A 112 -2.16 59.04 -53.45
CA HIS A 112 -1.67 58.41 -54.70
C HIS A 112 -2.60 57.39 -55.38
N ALA A 113 -3.55 57.90 -56.17
CA ALA A 113 -3.43 57.98 -57.63
C ALA A 113 -4.59 58.82 -58.20
#